data_AF-A0A176RU53-F1
#
_entry.id   AF-A0A176RU53-F1
#
_cell.length_a   1.000
_cell.length_b   1.000
_cell.length_c   1.000
_cell.angle_alpha   90.00
_cell.angle_beta   90.00
_cell.angle_gamma   90.00
#
_symmetry.space_group_name_H-M   'P 1'
#
loop_
_entity.id
_entity.type
_entity.pdbx_description
1 polymer ?
#
loop_
_entity_poly.entity_id
_entity_poly.type
_entity_poly.pdbx_seq_one_letter_code
_entity_poly.pdbx_strand_id
1 'polypeptide(L)'
;MVLFLSVGIALGWFIVNLVPTNTPDAPWFIFLSGMLAISAMLLPGISGAFILLILRKYDTILNAIGHFNFMVLIPFGLGALTGLVVFSRFLGWLLDRFYRATLLVIIGVLIGTLWVIWPFQVRKYEMIHNKERLISSTPFWPDTLTQPVIYALLMMVLGLALVLILYAWAKRVPQN
;
A
#
# COMPACT_ATOMS: atom_id res chain seq x y z
N MET A 1 -20.74 1.86 -16.48
CA MET A 1 -19.72 2.56 -15.67
C MET A 1 -20.32 3.13 -14.38
N VAL A 2 -21.37 3.95 -14.44
CA VAL A 2 -22.04 4.52 -13.25
C VAL A 2 -22.62 3.44 -12.31
N LEU A 3 -23.25 2.38 -12.85
CA LEU A 3 -23.80 1.28 -12.05
C LEU A 3 -22.73 0.56 -11.19
N PHE A 4 -21.57 0.23 -11.77
CA PHE A 4 -20.47 -0.43 -11.05
C PHE A 4 -19.89 0.46 -9.95
N LEU A 5 -19.83 1.77 -10.19
CA LEU A 5 -19.37 2.75 -9.21
C LEU A 5 -20.34 2.86 -8.03
N SER A 6 -21.65 2.94 -8.28
CA SER A 6 -22.68 2.96 -7.22
C SER A 6 -22.69 1.67 -6.40
N VAL A 7 -22.54 0.50 -7.03
CA VAL A 7 -22.43 -0.80 -6.34
C VAL A 7 -21.17 -0.86 -5.48
N GLY A 8 -20.04 -0.37 -5.99
CA GLY A 8 -18.78 -0.29 -5.23
C GLY A 8 -18.89 0.60 -4.00
N ILE A 9 -19.53 1.78 -4.14
CA ILE A 9 -19.77 2.69 -3.02
C ILE A 9 -20.70 2.05 -1.97
N ALA A 10 -21.79 1.42 -2.40
CA ALA A 10 -22.75 0.76 -1.50
C ALA A 10 -22.11 -0.41 -0.74
N LEU A 11 -21.33 -1.25 -1.43
CA LEU A 11 -20.57 -2.34 -0.81
C LEU A 11 -19.51 -1.81 0.16
N GLY A 12 -18.75 -0.79 -0.23
CA GLY A 12 -17.73 -0.18 0.64
C GLY A 12 -18.35 0.40 1.90
N TRP A 13 -19.44 1.16 1.77
CA TRP A 13 -20.18 1.70 2.90
C TRP A 13 -20.72 0.59 3.81
N PHE A 14 -21.30 -0.47 3.23
CA PHE A 14 -21.81 -1.61 3.99
C PHE A 14 -20.69 -2.33 4.75
N ILE A 15 -19.55 -2.60 4.11
CA ILE A 15 -18.39 -3.24 4.74
C ILE A 15 -17.86 -2.42 5.92
N VAL A 16 -17.74 -1.10 5.76
CA VAL A 16 -17.27 -0.21 6.84
C VAL A 16 -18.21 -0.23 8.04
N ASN A 17 -19.52 -0.29 7.82
CA ASN A 17 -20.52 -0.37 8.89
C ASN A 17 -20.60 -1.77 9.54
N LEU A 18 -20.10 -2.81 8.85
CA LEU A 18 -19.98 -4.16 9.41
C LEU A 18 -18.75 -4.34 10.31
N VAL A 19 -17.76 -3.44 10.27
CA VAL A 19 -16.60 -3.52 11.16
C VAL A 19 -17.06 -3.25 12.59
N PRO A 20 -17.03 -4.26 13.49
CA PRO A 20 -17.53 -4.10 14.85
C PRO A 20 -16.76 -3.00 15.59
N THR A 21 -17.46 -2.17 16.36
CA THR A 21 -16.85 -1.12 17.19
C THR A 21 -15.89 -1.71 18.24
N ASN A 22 -16.14 -2.95 18.66
CA ASN A 22 -15.24 -3.75 19.49
C ASN A 22 -14.76 -4.97 18.70
N THR A 23 -13.50 -4.97 18.30
CA THR A 23 -12.89 -6.11 17.61
C THR A 23 -12.29 -7.09 18.63
N PRO A 24 -12.64 -8.38 18.60
CA PRO A 24 -12.09 -9.35 19.55
C PRO A 24 -10.57 -9.49 19.43
N ASP A 25 -9.86 -9.67 20.55
CA ASP A 25 -8.45 -10.10 20.58
C ASP A 25 -8.29 -11.63 20.47
N ALA A 26 -9.32 -12.30 19.93
CA ALA A 26 -9.30 -13.74 19.75
C ALA A 26 -8.33 -14.13 18.61
N PRO A 27 -7.63 -15.28 18.70
CA PRO A 27 -6.67 -15.73 17.70
C PRO A 27 -7.24 -15.79 16.26
N TRP A 28 -8.51 -16.17 16.10
CA TRP A 28 -9.14 -16.22 14.78
C TRP A 28 -9.29 -14.83 14.14
N PHE A 29 -9.58 -13.80 14.94
CA PHE A 29 -9.72 -12.44 14.45
C PHE A 29 -8.35 -11.84 14.13
N ILE A 30 -7.34 -12.14 14.95
CA ILE A 30 -5.96 -11.76 14.70
C ILE A 30 -5.44 -12.40 13.41
N PHE A 31 -5.76 -13.68 13.18
CA PHE A 31 -5.47 -14.37 11.92
C PHE A 31 -6.10 -13.66 10.72
N LEU A 32 -7.40 -13.36 10.77
CA LEU A 32 -8.08 -12.62 9.70
C LEU A 32 -7.48 -11.23 9.49
N SER A 33 -7.09 -10.53 10.57
CA SER A 33 -6.46 -9.22 10.47
C SER A 33 -5.11 -9.26 9.75
N GLY A 34 -4.30 -10.29 10.03
CA GLY A 34 -3.02 -10.52 9.33
C GLY A 34 -3.24 -10.86 7.87
N MET A 35 -4.24 -11.70 7.57
CA MET A 35 -4.64 -12.06 6.21
C MET A 35 -5.07 -10.83 5.40
N LEU A 36 -5.93 -9.97 5.96
CA LEU A 36 -6.40 -8.76 5.27
C LEU A 36 -5.29 -7.71 5.14
N ALA A 37 -4.46 -7.53 6.17
CA ALA A 37 -3.38 -6.56 6.16
C ALA A 37 -2.35 -6.85 5.06
N ILE A 38 -1.93 -8.11 4.90
CA ILE A 38 -0.97 -8.47 3.86
C ILE A 38 -1.59 -8.42 2.46
N SER A 39 -2.87 -8.82 2.30
CA SER A 39 -3.57 -8.72 1.02
C SER A 39 -3.69 -7.27 0.58
N ALA A 40 -3.91 -6.35 1.52
CA ALA A 40 -3.90 -4.92 1.24
C ALA A 40 -2.51 -4.40 0.84
N MET A 41 -1.43 -4.88 1.45
CA MET A 41 -0.06 -4.50 1.06
C MET A 41 0.31 -4.95 -0.36
N LEU A 42 -0.30 -6.02 -0.87
CA LEU A 42 -0.07 -6.50 -2.23
C LEU A 42 -0.77 -5.65 -3.28
N LEU A 43 -1.84 -4.93 -2.91
CA LEU A 43 -2.48 -3.98 -3.80
C LEU A 43 -1.72 -2.65 -3.78
N PRO A 44 -1.24 -2.15 -4.93
CA PRO A 44 -0.52 -0.88 -4.97
C PRO A 44 -1.38 0.24 -4.37
N GLY A 45 -0.77 1.10 -3.56
CA GLY A 45 -1.44 2.27 -2.97
C GLY A 45 -2.29 2.01 -1.72
N ILE A 46 -2.46 0.77 -1.23
CA ILE A 46 -3.12 0.50 0.06
C ILE A 46 -2.09 0.04 1.10
N SER A 47 -2.06 0.71 2.25
CA SER A 47 -1.17 0.34 3.36
C SER A 47 -1.80 -0.71 4.26
N GLY A 48 -1.13 -1.85 4.48
CA GLY A 48 -1.61 -2.86 5.43
C GLY A 48 -1.66 -2.36 6.88
N ALA A 49 -0.79 -1.43 7.27
CA ALA A 49 -0.86 -0.78 8.59
C ALA A 49 -2.15 0.02 8.77
N PHE A 50 -2.66 0.65 7.70
CA PHE A 50 -3.94 1.35 7.73
C PHE A 50 -5.11 0.38 7.91
N ILE A 51 -5.07 -0.80 7.27
CA ILE A 51 -6.06 -1.86 7.54
C ILE A 51 -6.04 -2.28 9.00
N LEU A 52 -4.86 -2.45 9.62
CA LEU A 52 -4.77 -2.76 11.05
C LEU A 52 -5.31 -1.66 11.94
N LEU A 53 -5.16 -0.39 11.56
CA LEU A 53 -5.77 0.75 12.27
C LEU A 53 -7.30 0.72 12.16
N ILE A 54 -7.85 0.50 10.97
CA ILE A 54 -9.31 0.34 10.77
C ILE A 54 -9.85 -0.82 11.62
N LEU A 55 -9.14 -1.94 11.65
CA LEU A 55 -9.50 -3.12 12.44
C LEU A 55 -9.22 -2.97 13.94
N ARG A 56 -8.65 -1.84 14.38
CA ARG A 56 -8.25 -1.57 15.77
C ARG A 56 -7.31 -2.63 16.35
N LYS A 57 -6.43 -3.20 15.50
CA LYS A 57 -5.41 -4.19 15.89
C LYS A 57 -3.98 -3.69 15.78
N TYR A 58 -3.78 -2.46 15.29
CA TYR A 58 -2.45 -1.87 15.19
C TYR A 58 -1.69 -1.92 16.53
N ASP A 59 -2.30 -1.43 17.62
CA ASP A 59 -1.66 -1.44 18.94
C ASP A 59 -1.47 -2.85 19.51
N THR A 60 -2.45 -3.75 19.32
CA THR A 60 -2.35 -5.16 19.75
C THR A 60 -1.16 -5.85 19.11
N ILE A 61 -0.99 -5.70 17.79
CA ILE A 61 0.14 -6.29 17.06
C ILE A 61 1.45 -5.61 17.44
N LEU A 62 1.48 -4.29 17.56
CA LEU A 62 2.69 -3.54 17.93
C LEU A 62 3.19 -3.93 19.33
N ASN A 63 2.28 -4.02 20.31
CA ASN A 63 2.60 -4.48 21.66
C ASN A 63 3.06 -5.93 21.67
N ALA A 64 2.43 -6.79 20.88
CA ALA A 64 2.82 -8.19 20.78
C ALA A 64 4.22 -8.35 20.17
N ILE A 65 4.60 -7.52 19.20
CA ILE A 65 5.97 -7.49 18.67
C ILE A 65 6.95 -7.02 19.74
N GLY A 66 6.62 -5.93 20.46
CA GLY A 66 7.49 -5.38 21.51
C GLY A 66 7.75 -6.32 22.69
N HIS A 67 6.80 -7.20 23.00
CA HIS A 67 6.89 -8.16 24.11
C HIS A 67 7.06 -9.62 23.65
N PHE A 68 7.29 -9.84 22.35
CA PHE A 68 7.36 -11.18 21.74
C PHE A 68 6.20 -12.10 22.16
N ASN A 69 4.97 -11.57 22.16
CA ASN A 69 3.77 -12.35 22.50
C ASN A 69 3.39 -13.29 21.34
N PHE A 70 3.91 -14.51 21.39
CA PHE A 70 3.67 -15.54 20.39
C PHE A 70 2.20 -15.97 20.27
N MET A 71 1.38 -15.77 21.30
CA MET A 71 -0.05 -16.07 21.25
C MET A 71 -0.80 -15.17 20.25
N VAL A 72 -0.27 -13.97 19.98
CA VAL A 72 -0.77 -13.03 18.98
C VAL A 72 0.04 -13.13 17.68
N LEU A 73 1.37 -13.24 17.76
CA LEU A 73 2.25 -13.27 16.59
C LEU A 73 2.04 -14.50 15.71
N ILE A 74 1.83 -15.69 16.29
CA ILE A 74 1.62 -16.92 15.53
C ILE A 74 0.34 -16.84 14.67
N PRO A 75 -0.86 -16.58 15.23
CA PRO A 75 -2.06 -16.49 14.41
C PRO A 75 -1.97 -15.34 13.40
N PHE A 76 -1.38 -14.19 13.77
CA PHE A 76 -1.17 -13.07 12.85
C PHE A 76 -0.27 -13.49 11.67
N GLY A 77 0.87 -14.12 11.96
CA GLY A 77 1.83 -14.57 10.96
C GLY A 77 1.25 -15.64 10.03
N LEU A 78 0.52 -16.62 10.57
CA LEU A 78 -0.20 -17.62 9.78
C LEU A 78 -1.26 -16.98 8.89
N GLY A 79 -1.97 -15.98 9.42
CA GLY A 79 -2.92 -15.17 8.67
C GLY A 79 -2.26 -14.46 7.50
N ALA A 80 -1.13 -13.79 7.75
CA ALA A 80 -0.35 -13.11 6.73
C ALA A 80 0.20 -14.08 5.67
N LEU A 81 0.71 -15.25 6.06
CA LEU A 81 1.16 -16.25 5.09
C LEU A 81 0.00 -16.76 4.22
N THR A 82 -1.14 -17.04 4.84
CA THR A 82 -2.34 -17.49 4.13
C THR A 82 -2.86 -16.41 3.18
N GLY A 83 -2.94 -15.16 3.64
CA GLY A 83 -3.39 -14.02 2.85
C GLY A 83 -2.48 -13.74 1.66
N LEU A 84 -1.17 -13.88 1.84
CA LEU A 84 -0.19 -13.76 0.76
C LEU A 84 -0.43 -14.82 -0.32
N VAL A 85 -0.57 -16.09 0.06
CA VAL A 85 -0.78 -17.19 -0.88
C VAL A 85 -2.12 -17.07 -1.61
N VAL A 86 -3.21 -16.82 -0.86
CA VAL A 86 -4.56 -16.70 -1.42
C VAL A 86 -4.65 -15.51 -2.36
N PHE A 87 -4.14 -14.34 -1.94
CA PHE A 87 -4.22 -13.14 -2.75
C PHE A 87 -3.29 -13.18 -3.96
N SER A 88 -2.08 -13.74 -3.82
CA SER A 88 -1.18 -13.96 -4.96
C SER A 88 -1.83 -14.84 -6.02
N ARG A 89 -2.51 -15.92 -5.62
CA ARG A 89 -3.28 -16.78 -6.54
C ARG A 89 -4.46 -16.05 -7.17
N PHE A 90 -5.20 -15.27 -6.39
CA PHE A 90 -6.31 -14.48 -6.90
C PHE A 90 -5.86 -13.46 -7.94
N LEU A 91 -4.78 -12.73 -7.66
CA LEU A 91 -4.21 -11.75 -8.58
C LEU A 91 -3.65 -12.42 -9.84
N GLY A 92 -2.99 -13.57 -9.70
CA GLY A 92 -2.55 -14.40 -10.82
C GLY A 92 -3.72 -14.80 -11.72
N TRP A 93 -4.79 -15.35 -11.13
CA TRP A 93 -6.01 -15.68 -11.85
C TRP A 93 -6.64 -14.47 -12.58
N LEU A 94 -6.62 -13.30 -11.95
CA LEU A 94 -7.15 -12.06 -12.54
C LEU A 94 -6.30 -11.56 -13.72
N LEU A 95 -4.98 -11.72 -13.64
CA LEU A 95 -4.07 -11.44 -14.74
C LEU A 95 -4.19 -12.47 -15.87
N ASP A 96 -4.44 -13.75 -15.56
CA ASP A 96 -4.62 -14.79 -16.57
C ASP A 96 -5.94 -14.62 -17.34
N ARG A 97 -7.04 -14.32 -16.64
CA ARG A 97 -8.38 -14.21 -17.25
C ARG A 97 -8.70 -12.82 -17.80
N PHE A 98 -8.22 -11.77 -17.15
CA PHE A 98 -8.55 -10.37 -17.45
C PHE A 98 -7.31 -9.48 -17.63
N TYR A 99 -6.22 -10.03 -18.19
CA TYR A 99 -4.91 -9.40 -18.34
C TYR A 99 -4.95 -7.90 -18.64
N ARG A 100 -5.61 -7.50 -19.74
CA ARG A 100 -5.67 -6.09 -20.18
C ARG A 100 -6.35 -5.18 -19.14
N ALA A 101 -7.49 -5.61 -18.60
CA ALA A 101 -8.23 -4.81 -17.64
C ALA A 101 -7.45 -4.67 -16.32
N THR A 102 -6.91 -5.78 -15.82
CA THR A 102 -6.11 -5.81 -14.58
C THR A 102 -4.86 -4.95 -14.72
N LEU A 103 -4.14 -5.02 -15.84
CA LEU A 103 -2.98 -4.17 -16.08
C LEU A 103 -3.33 -2.69 -16.14
N LEU A 104 -4.43 -2.31 -16.81
CA LEU A 104 -4.86 -0.92 -16.85
C LEU A 104 -5.22 -0.38 -15.46
N VAL A 105 -5.83 -1.21 -14.61
CA VAL A 105 -6.10 -0.87 -13.21
C VAL A 105 -4.79 -0.67 -12.45
N ILE A 106 -3.84 -1.62 -12.55
CA ILE A 106 -2.55 -1.52 -11.86
C ILE A 106 -1.78 -0.26 -12.32
N ILE A 107 -1.70 -0.01 -13.63
CA ILE A 107 -1.06 1.19 -14.18
C ILE A 107 -1.76 2.46 -13.69
N GLY A 108 -3.09 2.50 -13.69
CA GLY A 108 -3.86 3.64 -13.20
C GLY A 108 -3.57 3.94 -11.73
N VAL A 109 -3.50 2.90 -10.89
CA VAL A 109 -3.12 3.03 -9.48
C VAL A 109 -1.68 3.53 -9.34
N LEU A 110 -0.72 2.98 -10.09
CA LEU A 110 0.68 3.43 -10.06
C LEU A 110 0.82 4.90 -10.45
N ILE A 111 0.15 5.33 -11.53
CA ILE A 111 0.10 6.74 -11.93
C ILE A 111 -0.50 7.61 -10.82
N GLY A 112 -1.59 7.16 -10.19
CA GLY A 112 -2.19 7.87 -9.05
C GLY A 112 -1.23 8.03 -7.87
N THR A 113 -0.45 6.99 -7.55
CA THR A 113 0.55 7.07 -6.47
C THR A 113 1.70 8.03 -6.77
N LEU A 114 1.99 8.31 -8.05
CA LEU A 114 3.05 9.24 -8.46
C LEU A 114 2.83 10.65 -7.90
N TRP A 115 1.58 11.08 -7.76
CA TRP A 115 1.22 12.35 -7.13
C TRP A 115 1.62 12.39 -5.65
N VAL A 116 1.45 11.28 -4.93
CA VAL A 116 1.76 11.18 -3.50
C VAL A 116 3.27 11.16 -3.25
N ILE A 117 4.05 10.55 -4.14
CA ILE A 117 5.52 10.46 -4.03
C ILE A 117 6.26 11.58 -4.77
N TRP A 118 5.52 12.53 -5.35
CA TRP A 118 6.09 13.66 -6.09
C TRP A 118 7.16 14.38 -5.24
N PRO A 119 8.36 14.67 -5.78
CA PRO A 119 9.49 15.15 -4.98
C PRO A 119 9.28 16.55 -4.39
N PHE A 120 8.43 17.36 -5.02
CA PHE A 120 8.19 18.75 -4.61
C PHE A 120 6.94 18.84 -3.75
N GLN A 121 7.13 18.89 -2.44
CA GLN A 121 6.03 18.93 -1.48
C GLN A 121 6.27 20.01 -0.42
N VAL A 122 5.22 20.75 -0.09
CA VAL A 122 5.22 21.63 1.07
C VAL A 122 4.89 20.79 2.29
N ARG A 123 5.86 20.65 3.19
CA ARG A 123 5.75 19.86 4.42
C ARG A 123 5.48 20.79 5.61
N LYS A 124 4.35 20.62 6.28
CA LYS A 124 4.04 21.35 7.52
C LYS A 124 4.30 20.46 8.72
N TYR A 125 5.14 20.94 9.62
CA TYR A 125 5.48 20.25 10.86
C TYR A 125 4.82 20.96 12.04
N GLU A 126 4.27 20.18 12.97
CA GLU A 126 3.81 20.69 14.27
C GLU A 126 4.55 19.98 15.40
N MET A 127 4.70 20.69 16.52
CA MET A 127 5.30 20.16 17.73
C MET A 127 4.24 19.42 18.54
N ILE A 128 4.26 18.09 18.50
CA ILE A 128 3.36 17.22 19.25
C ILE A 128 4.18 16.41 20.25
N HIS A 129 3.92 16.57 21.55
CA HIS A 129 4.66 15.92 22.64
C HIS A 129 6.19 16.17 22.56
N ASN A 130 6.59 17.42 22.32
CA ASN A 130 7.99 17.82 22.18
C ASN A 130 8.76 17.10 21.04
N LYS A 131 8.03 16.56 20.05
CA LYS A 131 8.58 15.95 18.83
C LYS A 131 7.97 16.63 17.61
N GLU A 132 8.82 17.01 16.65
CA GLU A 132 8.36 17.48 15.34
C GLU A 132 7.66 16.33 14.61
N ARG A 133 6.40 16.55 14.24
CA ARG A 133 5.62 15.60 13.44
C ARG A 133 5.14 16.28 12.17
N LEU A 134 5.32 15.58 11.05
CA LEU A 134 4.75 15.96 9.76
C LEU A 134 3.23 15.80 9.84
N ILE A 135 2.48 16.89 9.68
CA ILE A 135 1.01 16.88 9.72
C ILE A 135 0.42 16.85 8.31
N SER A 136 1.08 17.52 7.36
CA SER A 136 0.65 17.51 5.97
C SER A 136 1.83 17.61 5.01
N SER A 137 1.66 16.97 3.85
CA SER A 137 2.57 17.06 2.71
C SER A 137 1.73 17.32 1.46
N THR A 138 1.74 18.54 0.94
CA THR A 138 0.97 18.90 -0.26
C THR A 138 1.89 19.00 -1.47
N PRO A 139 1.72 18.16 -2.49
CA PRO A 139 2.48 18.26 -3.74
C PRO A 139 2.21 19.58 -4.45
N PHE A 140 3.25 20.18 -5.00
CA PHE A 140 3.15 21.39 -5.81
C PHE A 140 4.12 21.32 -7.01
N TRP A 141 3.87 22.17 -8.00
CA TRP A 141 4.78 22.33 -9.13
C TRP A 141 5.77 23.45 -8.83
N PRO A 142 7.09 23.24 -8.93
CA PRO A 142 8.05 24.31 -8.72
C PRO A 142 7.94 25.38 -9.81
N ASP A 143 7.78 26.63 -9.40
CA ASP A 143 7.70 27.77 -10.33
C ASP A 143 9.09 28.21 -10.84
N THR A 144 10.16 27.77 -10.17
CA THR A 144 11.55 28.17 -10.49
C THR A 144 12.50 26.97 -10.50
N LEU A 145 13.45 26.98 -11.44
CA LEU A 145 14.52 25.98 -11.58
C LEU A 145 15.66 26.26 -10.61
N THR A 146 15.40 26.10 -9.31
CA THR A 146 16.43 26.19 -8.27
C THR A 146 17.34 24.95 -8.26
N GLN A 147 18.51 25.04 -7.63
CA GLN A 147 19.45 23.90 -7.55
C GLN A 147 18.81 22.60 -7.03
N PRO A 148 17.97 22.59 -5.97
CA PRO A 148 17.31 21.37 -5.51
C PRO A 148 16.35 20.78 -6.55
N VAL A 149 15.66 21.64 -7.32
CA VAL A 149 14.76 21.21 -8.40
C VAL A 149 15.56 20.54 -9.52
N ILE A 150 16.69 21.11 -9.90
CA ILE A 150 17.58 20.52 -10.91
C ILE A 150 18.12 19.16 -10.44
N TYR A 151 18.58 19.03 -9.20
CA TYR A 151 19.03 17.75 -8.66
C TYR A 151 17.92 16.70 -8.61
N ALA A 152 16.71 17.09 -8.19
CA ALA A 152 15.56 16.19 -8.21
C ALA A 152 15.23 15.70 -9.63
N LEU A 153 15.23 16.60 -10.62
CA LEU A 153 14.99 16.24 -12.03
C LEU A 153 16.09 15.32 -12.57
N LEU A 154 17.37 15.60 -12.27
CA LEU A 154 18.48 14.74 -12.67
C LEU A 154 18.36 13.33 -12.07
N MET A 155 17.98 13.22 -10.80
CA MET A 155 17.76 11.92 -10.14
C MET A 155 16.57 11.17 -10.75
N MET A 156 15.49 11.87 -11.14
CA MET A 156 14.37 11.27 -11.85
C MET A 156 14.80 10.70 -13.21
N VAL A 157 15.55 11.49 -13.98
CA VAL A 157 16.06 11.06 -15.30
C VAL A 157 17.04 9.89 -15.16
N LEU A 158 17.94 9.95 -14.16
CA LEU A 158 18.88 8.86 -13.87
C LEU A 158 18.15 7.58 -13.49
N GLY A 159 17.13 7.66 -12.63
CA GLY A 159 16.30 6.52 -12.26
C GLY A 159 15.58 5.90 -13.47
N LEU A 160 15.01 6.72 -14.35
CA LEU A 160 14.38 6.26 -15.58
C LEU A 160 15.40 5.61 -16.53
N ALA A 161 16.57 6.23 -16.72
CA ALA A 161 17.65 5.68 -17.53
C ALA A 161 18.11 4.31 -17.00
N LEU A 162 18.28 4.17 -15.68
CA LEU A 162 18.63 2.91 -15.03
C LEU A 162 17.61 1.81 -15.35
N VAL A 163 16.32 2.10 -15.20
CA VAL A 163 15.24 1.14 -15.52
C VAL A 163 15.26 0.73 -16.98
N LEU A 164 15.45 1.68 -17.90
CA LEU A 164 15.53 1.39 -19.34
C LEU A 164 16.77 0.56 -19.71
N ILE A 165 17.91 0.84 -19.08
CA ILE A 165 19.15 0.06 -19.26
C ILE A 165 18.95 -1.37 -18.76
N LEU A 166 18.40 -1.55 -17.56
CA LEU A 166 18.11 -2.88 -17.00
C LEU A 166 17.13 -3.66 -17.90
N TYR A 167 16.08 -3.00 -18.40
CA TYR A 167 15.15 -3.61 -19.35
C TYR A 167 15.84 -4.04 -20.66
N ALA A 168 16.68 -3.17 -21.23
CA ALA A 168 17.43 -3.47 -22.43
C ALA A 168 18.43 -4.63 -22.22
N TRP A 169 19.05 -4.71 -21.04
CA TRP A 169 19.96 -5.78 -20.67
C TRP A 169 19.22 -7.11 -20.49
N ALA A 170 18.09 -7.11 -19.77
CA ALA A 170 17.26 -8.30 -19.57
C ALA A 170 16.78 -8.91 -20.90
N LYS A 171 16.49 -8.07 -21.92
CA LYS A 171 16.12 -8.54 -23.26
C LYS A 171 17.28 -9.17 -24.05
N ARG A 172 18.53 -8.85 -23.71
CA ARG A 172 19.73 -9.40 -24.38
C ARG A 172 20.17 -10.74 -23.81
N VAL A 173 19.72 -11.11 -22.61
CA VAL A 173 20.00 -12.41 -22.02
C VAL A 173 19.06 -13.44 -22.68
N PRO A 174 19.57 -14.43 -23.44
CA PRO A 174 18.73 -15.45 -24.03
C PRO A 174 18.03 -16.25 -22.92
N GLN A 175 16.71 -16.34 -22.99
CA GLN A 175 15.92 -17.18 -22.10
C GLN A 175 16.06 -18.62 -22.60
N ASN A 176 16.97 -19.38 -21.96
CA ASN A 176 17.09 -20.82 -22.12
C ASN A 176 15.95 -21.54 -21.40
#